data_AF-A0A6V7LRP2-F1
#
_entry.id   AF-A0A6V7LRP2-F1
#
_cell.length_a   1.000
_cell.length_b   1.000
_cell.length_c   1.000
_cell.angle_alpha   90.00
_cell.angle_beta   90.00
_cell.angle_gamma   90.00
#
_symmetry.space_group_name_H-M   'P 1'
#
loop_
_entity.id
_entity.type
_entity.pdbx_description
1 polymer ?
#
loop_
_entity_poly.entity_id
_entity_poly.type
_entity_poly.pdbx_seq_one_letter_code
_entity_poly.pdbx_strand_id
1 'polypeptide(L)' 'ALEYVVRNDHLYRGLLLMDSYRHLASPEELTDGNLKLARILAWCVEM' A
#
# COMPACT_ATOMS: atom_id res chain seq x y z
N ALA A 1 -17.21 -10.35 -4.13
CA ALA A 1 -16.13 -11.32 -3.84
C ALA A 1 -14.96 -10.66 -3.11
N LEU A 2 -14.41 -9.54 -3.62
CA LEU A 2 -13.25 -8.85 -3.02
C LEU A 2 -13.46 -8.38 -1.56
N GLU A 3 -14.62 -7.78 -1.25
CA GLU A 3 -14.89 -7.23 0.09
C GLU A 3 -14.92 -8.28 1.21
N TYR A 4 -15.18 -9.56 0.89
CA TYR A 4 -15.27 -10.64 1.87
C TYR A 4 -13.88 -11.11 2.33
N VAL A 5 -12.89 -11.13 1.43
CA VAL A 5 -11.51 -11.52 1.74
C VAL A 5 -10.80 -10.36 2.45
N VAL A 6 -10.95 -9.15 1.92
CA VAL A 6 -10.32 -7.92 2.45
C VAL A 6 -10.78 -7.56 3.87
N ARG A 7 -12.05 -7.80 4.24
CA ARG A 7 -12.53 -7.53 5.61
C ARG A 7 -12.06 -8.53 6.64
N ASN A 8 -11.66 -9.73 6.21
CA ASN A 8 -11.38 -10.85 7.10
C ASN A 8 -9.89 -11.14 7.24
N ASP A 9 -9.06 -10.57 6.35
CA ASP A 9 -7.62 -10.75 6.36
C ASP A 9 -6.89 -9.52 6.93
N HIS A 10 -5.78 -9.76 7.62
CA HIS A 10 -4.95 -8.68 8.13
C HIS A 10 -4.11 -8.12 6.98
N LEU A 11 -4.33 -6.84 6.62
CA LEU A 11 -3.66 -6.11 5.52
C LEU A 11 -2.16 -5.80 5.78
N TYR A 12 -1.44 -6.75 6.37
CA TYR A 12 -0.05 -6.59 6.79
C TYR A 12 0.88 -6.33 5.61
N ARG A 13 0.62 -6.91 4.43
CA ARG A 13 1.51 -6.80 3.27
C ARG A 13 1.37 -5.44 2.60
N GLY A 14 0.14 -4.94 2.49
CA GLY A 14 -0.16 -3.61 1.99
C GLY A 14 0.36 -2.52 2.93
N LEU A 15 0.22 -2.71 4.24
CA LEU A 15 0.80 -1.80 5.24
C LEU A 15 2.34 -1.81 5.21
N LEU A 16 2.95 -3.00 5.12
CA LEU A 16 4.40 -3.13 5.01
C LEU A 16 4.94 -2.47 3.75
N LEU A 17 4.24 -2.58 2.61
CA LEU A 17 4.63 -1.92 1.37
C LEU A 17 4.59 -0.41 1.51
N MET A 18 3.50 0.14 2.07
CA MET A 18 3.37 1.58 2.30
C MET A 18 4.45 2.11 3.25
N ASP A 19 4.76 1.35 4.31
CA ASP A 19 5.79 1.70 5.27
C ASP A 19 7.19 1.63 4.65
N SER A 20 7.48 0.57 3.90
CA SER A 20 8.73 0.41 3.15
C SER A 20 8.93 1.53 2.15
N TYR A 21 7.88 1.91 1.42
CA TYR A 21 7.94 3.01 0.46
C TYR A 21 8.29 4.33 1.13
N ARG A 22 7.71 4.62 2.31
CA ARG A 22 8.02 5.84 3.07
C ARG A 22 9.44 5.90 3.60
N HIS A 23 10.02 4.75 3.95
CA HIS A 23 11.39 4.68 4.48
C HIS A 23 12.47 4.63 3.40
N LEU A 24 12.16 4.08 2.22
CA LEU A 24 13.12 3.86 1.14
C LEU A 24 13.11 4.96 0.08
N ALA A 25 11.95 5.61 -0.15
CA ALA A 25 11.85 6.67 -1.14
C ALA A 25 12.52 7.95 -0.66
N SER A 26 13.08 8.71 -1.60
CA SER A 26 13.63 10.02 -1.28
C SER A 26 12.50 10.98 -0.88
N PRO A 27 12.72 11.98 -0.01
CA PRO A 27 11.67 12.92 0.41
C PRO A 27 10.97 13.62 -0.76
N GLU A 28 11.69 13.87 -1.84
CA GLU A 28 11.21 14.46 -3.10
C GLU A 28 10.18 13.57 -3.83
N GLU A 29 10.26 12.25 -3.61
CA GLU A 29 9.38 11.26 -4.22
C GLU A 29 8.12 11.02 -3.39
N LEU A 30 8.08 11.46 -2.12
CA LEU A 30 6.93 11.35 -1.21
C LEU A 30 5.82 12.37 -1.54
N THR A 31 5.48 12.49 -2.81
CA THR A 31 4.38 13.31 -3.31
C THR A 31 3.04 12.61 -3.12
N ASP A 32 1.95 13.37 -3.05
CA ASP A 32 0.59 12.81 -2.95
C ASP A 32 0.25 11.87 -4.11
N GLY A 33 0.77 12.16 -5.32
CA GLY A 33 0.59 11.32 -6.50
C GLY A 33 1.22 9.94 -6.31
N ASN A 34 2.47 9.90 -5.84
CA ASN A 34 3.18 8.64 -5.64
C ASN A 34 2.63 7.85 -4.44
N LEU A 35 2.23 8.53 -3.36
CA LEU A 35 1.56 7.89 -2.23
C LEU A 35 0.22 7.25 -2.63
N LYS A 36 -0.51 7.87 -3.57
CA LYS A 36 -1.72 7.29 -4.14
C LYS A 36 -1.41 6.03 -4.96
N LEU A 37 -0.36 6.06 -5.78
CA LEU A 37 0.08 4.88 -6.52
C LEU A 37 0.55 3.76 -5.60
N ALA A 38 1.33 4.08 -4.57
CA ALA A 38 1.78 3.12 -3.56
C ALA A 38 0.58 2.46 -2.85
N ARG A 39 -0.49 3.22 -2.55
CA ARG A 39 -1.72 2.67 -1.98
C ARG A 39 -2.45 1.73 -2.94
N ILE A 40 -2.48 2.06 -4.23
CA ILE A 40 -3.07 1.17 -5.24
C ILE A 40 -2.26 -0.13 -5.34
N LEU A 41 -0.93 -0.03 -5.35
CA LEU A 41 -0.03 -1.20 -5.31
C LEU A 41 -0.22 -2.05 -4.06
N ALA A 42 -0.37 -1.42 -2.89
CA ALA A 42 -0.68 -2.10 -1.64
C ALA A 42 -1.98 -2.91 -1.75
N TRP A 43 -3.03 -2.34 -2.37
CA TRP A 43 -4.28 -3.05 -2.64
C TRP A 43 -4.11 -4.19 -3.65
N CYS A 44 -3.26 -4.04 -4.67
CA CYS A 44 -2.95 -5.11 -5.62
C CYS A 44 -2.24 -6.30 -4.96
N VAL A 45 -1.45 -6.07 -3.92
CA VAL A 45 -0.72 -7.12 -3.19
C VAL A 45 -1.63 -7.88 -2.20
N GLU A 46 -2.72 -7.25 -1.76
CA GLU A 46 -3.71 -7.82 -0.83
C GLU A 46 -4.86 -8.56 -1.54
N MET A 47 -4.99 -8.40 -2.86
CA MET A 47 -5.91 -9.20 -3.69
C MET A 47 -5.33 -10.60 -3.99
#